data_AF-A0A9E4E303-F1
#
_entry.id   AF-A0A9E4E303-F1
#
_cell.length_a   1.000
_cell.length_b   1.000
_cell.length_c   1.000
_cell.angle_alpha   90.00
_cell.angle_beta   90.00
_cell.angle_gamma   90.00
#
_symmetry.space_group_name_H-M   'P 1'
#
loop_
_entity.id
_entity.type
_entity.pdbx_description
1 polymer ?
#
loop_
_entity_poly.entity_id
_entity_poly.type
_entity_poly.pdbx_seq_one_letter_code
_entity_poly.pdbx_strand_id
1 'polypeptide(L)'
;AAETGDILDLRLREGQVHTADGGLEFVLEVLERAERHLCGKAAVRFDAGYPGEGLMAALEERGTHYVARVRNNAVLKRMALPAMDAVVWDALSNGVPAGGEPRTWVCESSYRAWSWSRSRRVVQVVVERPGELIPRCFWLLTSMSSEEMSGEDLLALYRRRGKAEGHLGER
;
A
#
# COMPACT_ATOMS: atom_id res chain seq x y z
N ALA A 1 -22.73 -2.70 10.71
CA ALA A 1 -23.20 -2.20 9.42
C ALA A 1 -22.15 -2.54 8.37
N ALA A 2 -22.49 -3.47 7.47
CA ALA A 2 -21.72 -4.04 6.36
C ALA A 2 -20.23 -4.34 6.61
N GLU A 3 -19.97 -5.37 7.41
CA GLU A 3 -18.81 -6.24 7.22
C GLU A 3 -19.11 -7.17 6.05
N THR A 4 -18.43 -6.99 4.92
CA THR A 4 -18.26 -8.10 3.98
C THR A 4 -16.83 -8.07 3.46
N GLY A 5 -15.96 -8.71 4.23
CA GLY A 5 -14.65 -9.16 3.76
C GLY A 5 -14.82 -10.40 2.88
N ASP A 6 -15.52 -10.26 1.75
CA ASP A 6 -15.69 -11.35 0.81
C ASP A 6 -14.35 -11.64 0.14
N ILE A 7 -13.82 -12.83 0.41
CA ILE A 7 -12.69 -13.39 -0.34
C ILE A 7 -13.26 -13.89 -1.66
N LEU A 8 -13.05 -13.10 -2.72
CA LEU A 8 -13.56 -13.42 -4.05
C LEU A 8 -12.78 -14.55 -4.73
N ASP A 9 -11.47 -14.67 -4.46
CA ASP A 9 -10.62 -15.78 -4.89
C ASP A 9 -9.27 -15.75 -4.14
N LEU A 10 -8.57 -16.89 -4.08
CA LEU A 10 -7.24 -17.03 -3.49
C LEU A 10 -6.35 -17.83 -4.44
N ARG A 11 -5.24 -17.23 -4.88
CA ARG A 11 -4.18 -17.96 -5.59
C ARG A 11 -2.85 -17.77 -4.88
N LEU A 12 -2.38 -18.84 -4.25
CA LEU A 12 -1.02 -18.95 -3.74
C LEU A 12 -0.07 -19.04 -4.95
N ARG A 13 0.91 -18.13 -5.02
CA ARG A 13 2.00 -18.25 -6.00
C ARG A 13 3.05 -19.23 -5.44
N GLU A 14 3.37 -20.28 -6.19
CA GLU A 14 4.59 -21.04 -5.95
C GLU A 14 5.81 -20.17 -6.28
N GLY A 15 6.77 -20.12 -5.36
CA GLY A 15 7.82 -19.10 -5.31
C GLY A 15 8.89 -19.12 -6.41
N GLN A 16 8.71 -19.80 -7.54
CA GLN A 16 9.75 -19.92 -8.58
C GLN A 16 9.28 -19.99 -10.04
N VAL A 17 8.07 -19.52 -10.39
CA VAL A 17 7.67 -19.50 -11.82
C VAL A 17 7.90 -18.11 -12.44
N HIS A 18 8.92 -18.06 -13.31
CA HIS A 18 9.33 -16.92 -14.13
C HIS A 18 8.37 -16.65 -15.31
N THR A 19 7.07 -16.60 -15.07
CA THR A 19 6.13 -16.03 -16.06
C THR A 19 5.20 -15.07 -15.36
N ALA A 20 5.46 -13.78 -15.57
CA ALA A 20 4.57 -12.70 -15.15
C ALA A 20 3.16 -12.83 -15.77
N ASP A 21 3.01 -13.62 -16.84
CA ASP A 21 1.78 -13.82 -17.62
C ASP A 21 0.62 -14.41 -16.79
N GLY A 22 0.83 -15.54 -16.11
CA GLY A 22 -0.26 -16.23 -15.40
C GLY A 22 -0.82 -15.49 -14.17
N GLY A 23 -0.10 -14.48 -13.69
CA GLY A 23 -0.53 -13.64 -12.57
C GLY A 23 -1.41 -12.47 -13.00
N LEU A 24 -1.21 -11.96 -14.21
CA LEU A 24 -2.02 -10.88 -14.78
C LEU A 24 -3.39 -11.42 -15.16
N GLU A 25 -3.42 -12.48 -15.96
CA GLU A 25 -4.64 -13.11 -16.46
C GLU A 25 -5.60 -13.46 -15.32
N PHE A 26 -5.07 -14.10 -14.27
CA PHE A 26 -5.84 -14.43 -13.07
C PHE A 26 -6.48 -13.21 -12.39
N VAL A 27 -5.72 -12.13 -12.20
CA VAL A 27 -6.25 -10.93 -11.53
C VAL A 27 -7.36 -10.30 -12.37
N LEU A 28 -7.20 -10.25 -13.69
CA LEU A 28 -8.22 -9.72 -14.60
C LEU A 28 -9.48 -10.59 -14.60
N GLU A 29 -9.35 -11.92 -14.65
CA GLU A 29 -10.50 -12.84 -14.58
C GLU A 29 -11.30 -12.69 -13.27
N VAL A 30 -10.60 -12.60 -12.13
CA VAL A 30 -11.26 -12.40 -10.82
C VAL A 30 -11.97 -11.06 -10.77
N LEU A 31 -11.36 -9.99 -11.30
CA LEU A 31 -11.99 -8.67 -11.39
C LEU A 31 -13.26 -8.71 -12.24
N GLU A 32 -13.21 -9.30 -13.44
CA GLU A 32 -14.40 -9.42 -14.30
C GLU A 32 -15.52 -10.22 -13.65
N ARG A 33 -15.18 -11.27 -12.90
CA ARG A 33 -16.18 -12.04 -12.15
C ARG A 33 -16.76 -11.20 -11.02
N ALA A 34 -15.93 -10.53 -10.23
CA ALA A 34 -16.38 -9.69 -9.12
C ALA A 34 -17.33 -8.58 -9.58
N GLU A 35 -16.94 -7.84 -10.62
CA GLU A 35 -17.71 -6.70 -11.12
C GLU A 35 -19.04 -7.13 -11.75
N ARG A 36 -19.09 -8.31 -12.40
CA ARG A 36 -20.34 -8.89 -12.90
C ARG A 36 -21.35 -9.25 -11.81
N HIS A 37 -20.87 -9.68 -10.64
CA HIS A 37 -21.74 -10.23 -9.59
C HIS A 37 -22.03 -9.25 -8.45
N LEU A 38 -21.20 -8.22 -8.26
CA LEU A 38 -21.30 -7.28 -7.12
C LEU A 38 -21.81 -5.88 -7.49
N CYS A 39 -22.24 -5.64 -8.73
CA CYS A 39 -22.80 -4.37 -9.19
C CYS A 39 -21.96 -3.12 -8.82
N GLY A 40 -20.63 -3.21 -8.93
CA GLY A 40 -19.71 -2.10 -8.63
C GLY A 40 -18.34 -2.28 -9.28
N LYS A 41 -17.57 -1.20 -9.34
CA LYS A 41 -16.15 -1.25 -9.75
C LYS A 41 -15.31 -1.82 -8.61
N ALA A 42 -14.48 -2.80 -8.91
CA ALA A 42 -13.55 -3.36 -7.93
C ALA A 42 -12.25 -2.53 -7.89
N ALA A 43 -11.55 -2.61 -6.76
CA ALA A 43 -10.17 -2.12 -6.62
C ALA A 43 -9.29 -3.25 -6.10
N VAL A 44 -8.04 -3.31 -6.57
CA VAL A 44 -7.10 -4.37 -6.22
C VAL A 44 -6.21 -3.93 -5.06
N ARG A 45 -6.06 -4.79 -4.07
CA ARG A 45 -5.06 -4.60 -3.02
C ARG A 45 -3.99 -5.68 -3.12
N PHE A 46 -2.73 -5.26 -3.11
CA PHE A 46 -1.58 -6.16 -3.07
C PHE A 46 -0.93 -6.15 -1.67
N ASP A 47 -1.07 -7.27 -0.95
CA ASP A 47 -0.52 -7.41 0.41
C ASP A 47 0.96 -7.84 0.44
N ALA A 48 1.46 -8.46 -0.63
CA ALA A 48 2.84 -8.91 -0.71
C ALA A 48 3.44 -8.69 -2.11
N GLY A 49 4.61 -8.05 -2.13
CA GLY A 49 5.41 -7.88 -3.34
C GLY A 49 5.14 -6.59 -4.10
N TYR A 50 6.13 -6.20 -4.89
CA TYR A 50 6.06 -5.06 -5.78
C TYR A 50 5.30 -5.48 -7.05
N PRO A 51 4.12 -4.91 -7.36
CA PRO A 51 3.41 -5.29 -8.58
C PRO A 51 4.28 -4.98 -9.80
N GLY A 52 4.29 -5.92 -10.76
CA GLY A 52 5.05 -5.76 -12.00
C GLY A 52 4.42 -4.72 -12.92
N GLU A 53 5.23 -4.12 -13.79
CA GLU A 53 4.78 -3.05 -14.71
C GLU A 53 3.57 -3.48 -15.54
N GLY A 54 3.62 -4.66 -16.17
CA GLY A 54 2.54 -5.14 -17.04
C GLY A 54 1.19 -5.24 -16.31
N LEU A 55 1.20 -5.66 -15.03
CA LEU A 55 -0.02 -5.73 -14.24
C LEU A 55 -0.57 -4.35 -13.89
N MET A 56 0.27 -3.43 -13.44
CA MET A 56 -0.19 -2.08 -13.13
C MET A 56 -0.70 -1.35 -14.37
N ALA A 57 0.02 -1.46 -15.48
CA ALA A 57 -0.38 -0.85 -16.75
C ALA A 57 -1.73 -1.39 -17.24
N ALA A 58 -1.96 -2.71 -17.16
CA ALA A 58 -3.24 -3.31 -17.54
C ALA A 58 -4.40 -2.86 -16.63
N LEU A 59 -4.17 -2.76 -15.32
CA LEU A 59 -5.17 -2.24 -14.38
C LEU A 59 -5.48 -0.76 -14.65
N GLU A 60 -4.47 0.05 -14.95
CA GLU A 60 -4.61 1.46 -15.33
C GLU A 60 -5.40 1.63 -16.63
N GLU A 61 -5.09 0.83 -17.67
CA GLU A 61 -5.81 0.85 -18.94
C GLU A 61 -7.28 0.45 -18.79
N ARG A 62 -7.55 -0.52 -17.90
CA ARG A 62 -8.92 -0.91 -17.53
C ARG A 62 -9.64 0.16 -16.71
N GLY A 63 -8.93 1.08 -16.06
CA GLY A 63 -9.50 2.00 -15.08
C GLY A 63 -9.84 1.34 -13.74
N THR A 64 -9.17 0.24 -13.41
CA THR A 64 -9.27 -0.44 -12.11
C THR A 64 -8.23 0.14 -11.16
N HIS A 65 -8.69 0.68 -10.02
CA HIS A 65 -7.76 1.22 -9.03
C HIS A 65 -7.03 0.12 -8.27
N TYR A 66 -5.83 0.43 -7.79
CA TYR A 66 -5.10 -0.47 -6.92
C TYR A 66 -4.32 0.24 -5.82
N VAL A 67 -4.01 -0.50 -4.75
CA VAL A 67 -3.07 -0.11 -3.70
C VAL A 67 -2.14 -1.27 -3.35
N ALA A 68 -0.84 -0.99 -3.19
CA ALA A 68 0.16 -2.00 -2.84
C ALA A 68 1.09 -1.48 -1.76
N ARG A 69 1.49 -2.34 -0.81
CA ARG A 69 2.66 -2.05 0.04
C ARG A 69 3.93 -2.41 -0.71
N VAL A 70 4.82 -1.43 -0.87
CA VAL A 70 6.06 -1.64 -1.63
C VAL A 70 7.27 -1.79 -0.70
N ARG A 71 8.23 -2.63 -1.12
CA ARG A 71 9.50 -2.81 -0.40
C ARG A 71 10.40 -1.60 -0.63
N ASN A 72 11.00 -1.08 0.44
CA ASN A 72 11.92 0.05 0.37
C ASN A 72 13.20 -0.34 -0.41
N ASN A 73 13.37 0.21 -1.61
CA ASN A 73 14.63 0.18 -2.35
C ASN A 73 15.50 1.42 -2.03
N ALA A 74 16.71 1.50 -2.58
CA ALA A 74 17.63 2.59 -2.28
C ALA A 74 17.06 3.99 -2.58
N VAL A 75 16.25 4.12 -3.63
CA VAL A 75 15.62 5.39 -4.02
C VAL A 75 14.54 5.76 -3.01
N LEU A 76 13.61 4.84 -2.71
CA LEU A 76 12.53 5.06 -1.73
C LEU A 76 13.08 5.33 -0.32
N LYS A 77 14.19 4.69 0.06
CA LYS A 77 14.88 4.98 1.33
C LYS A 77 15.40 6.41 1.36
N ARG A 78 16.02 6.89 0.28
CA ARG A 78 16.53 8.26 0.19
C ARG A 78 15.38 9.27 0.19
N MET A 79 14.31 9.00 -0.56
CA MET A 79 13.10 9.83 -0.56
C MET A 79 12.45 9.92 0.82
N ALA A 80 12.60 8.89 1.65
CA ALA A 80 11.99 8.85 2.97
C ALA A 80 12.70 9.73 4.02
N LEU A 81 14.00 10.01 3.83
CA LEU A 81 14.84 10.66 4.84
C LEU A 81 14.28 12.00 5.32
N PRO A 82 13.83 12.95 4.46
CA PRO A 82 13.40 14.27 4.94
C PRO A 82 12.23 14.19 5.92
N ALA A 83 11.23 13.35 5.65
CA ALA A 83 10.09 13.18 6.55
C ALA A 83 10.47 12.43 7.82
N MET A 84 11.38 11.44 7.74
CA MET A 84 11.89 10.74 8.93
C MET A 84 12.69 11.69 9.84
N ASP A 85 13.57 12.50 9.26
CA ASP A 85 14.37 13.48 9.99
C ASP A 85 13.48 14.52 10.67
N ALA A 86 12.41 14.98 10.01
CA ALA A 86 11.44 15.89 10.61
C ALA A 86 10.73 15.28 11.84
N VAL A 87 10.34 14.00 11.76
CA VAL A 87 9.72 13.28 12.89
C VAL A 87 10.73 13.09 14.04
N VAL A 88 11.97 12.70 13.73
CA VAL A 88 13.02 12.57 14.74
C VAL A 88 13.33 13.90 15.40
N TRP A 89 13.40 14.98 14.62
CA TRP A 89 13.64 16.33 15.14
C TRP A 89 12.51 16.81 16.05
N ASP A 90 11.25 16.56 15.68
CA ASP A 90 10.08 16.82 16.53
C ASP A 90 10.19 16.04 17.85
N ALA A 91 10.48 14.74 17.79
CA ALA A 91 10.64 13.89 18.97
C ALA A 91 11.76 14.37 19.90
N LEU A 92 12.89 14.83 19.35
CA LEU A 92 14.02 15.37 20.13
C LEU A 92 13.71 16.74 20.74
N SER A 93 12.90 17.56 20.06
CA SER A 93 12.59 18.93 20.49
C SER A 93 11.43 18.97 21.50
N ASN A 94 10.40 18.16 21.28
CA ASN A 94 9.13 18.21 22.00
C ASN A 94 8.90 16.98 22.89
N GLY A 95 9.77 15.96 22.79
CA GLY A 95 9.59 14.67 23.44
C GLY A 95 8.58 13.78 22.71
N VAL A 96 8.69 12.47 22.93
CA VAL A 96 7.67 11.50 22.51
C VAL A 96 6.63 11.41 23.64
N PRO A 97 5.32 11.62 23.38
CA PRO A 97 4.31 11.49 24.41
C PRO A 97 4.36 10.11 25.10
N ALA A 98 4.60 10.10 26.41
CA ALA A 98 4.66 8.87 27.19
C ALA A 98 3.25 8.26 27.32
N GLY A 99 3.08 7.01 26.85
CA GLY A 99 1.81 6.28 26.95
C GLY A 99 0.73 6.66 25.92
N GLY A 100 1.10 7.40 24.87
CA GLY A 100 0.18 7.82 23.80
C GLY A 100 -0.03 6.78 22.69
N GLU A 101 -1.06 7.00 21.86
CA GLU A 101 -1.25 6.28 20.60
C GLU A 101 -0.12 6.57 19.60
N PRO A 102 0.25 5.64 18.71
CA PRO A 102 1.24 5.91 17.66
C PRO A 102 0.87 7.13 16.82
N ARG A 103 1.83 8.04 16.65
CA ARG A 103 1.68 9.20 15.75
C ARG A 103 2.01 8.79 14.33
N THR A 104 1.20 9.22 13.37
CA THR A 104 1.36 8.89 11.95
C THR A 104 1.45 10.16 11.12
N TRP A 105 2.45 10.24 10.25
CA TRP A 105 2.58 11.27 9.23
C TRP A 105 2.49 10.64 7.86
N VAL A 106 1.83 11.37 6.95
CA VAL A 106 1.62 10.95 5.57
C VAL A 106 2.23 12.00 4.65
N CYS A 107 3.01 11.55 3.66
CA CYS A 107 3.56 12.43 2.63
C CYS A 107 3.36 11.80 1.26
N GLU A 108 2.89 12.59 0.31
CA GLU A 108 2.62 12.11 -1.05
C GLU A 108 3.73 12.52 -2.01
N SER A 109 4.03 11.64 -2.95
CA SER A 109 5.06 11.87 -3.97
C SER A 109 4.79 11.04 -5.21
N SER A 110 5.52 11.34 -6.29
CA SER A 110 5.53 10.50 -7.48
C SER A 110 6.81 9.67 -7.53
N TYR A 111 6.70 8.42 -7.95
CA TYR A 111 7.84 7.51 -8.07
C TYR A 111 7.75 6.67 -9.34
N ARG A 112 8.87 6.57 -10.05
CA ARG A 112 9.05 5.69 -11.21
C ARG A 112 10.23 4.76 -10.98
N ALA A 113 9.98 3.45 -10.89
CA ALA A 113 11.06 2.48 -11.00
C ALA A 113 11.61 2.44 -12.42
N TRP A 114 12.89 2.05 -12.57
CA TRP A 114 13.54 1.97 -13.88
C TRP A 114 12.77 1.13 -14.90
N SER A 115 12.18 0.02 -14.47
CA SER A 115 11.43 -0.91 -15.33
C SER A 115 10.00 -0.47 -15.63
N TRP A 116 9.58 0.72 -15.20
CA TRP A 116 8.21 1.20 -15.35
C TRP A 116 8.07 2.16 -16.52
N SER A 117 6.93 2.05 -17.22
CA SER A 117 6.61 2.95 -18.33
C SER A 117 6.31 4.38 -17.86
N ARG A 118 5.78 4.53 -16.64
CA ARG A 118 5.29 5.79 -16.10
C ARG A 118 5.53 5.94 -14.60
N SER A 119 5.54 7.19 -14.14
CA SER A 119 5.57 7.50 -12.70
C SER A 119 4.19 7.25 -12.09
N ARG A 120 4.17 6.81 -10.84
CA ARG A 120 2.95 6.49 -10.09
C ARG A 120 2.96 7.19 -8.74
N ARG A 121 1.78 7.40 -8.18
CA ARG A 121 1.64 8.01 -6.86
C ARG A 121 2.11 7.03 -5.78
N VAL A 122 2.97 7.52 -4.90
CA VAL A 122 3.39 6.83 -3.70
C VAL A 122 3.09 7.68 -2.48
N VAL A 123 2.62 7.01 -1.43
CA VAL A 123 2.27 7.61 -0.15
C VAL A 123 3.24 7.06 0.88
N GLN A 124 4.12 7.93 1.36
CA GLN A 124 5.00 7.66 2.49
C GLN A 124 4.17 7.66 3.76
N VAL A 125 4.41 6.67 4.62
CA VAL A 125 3.81 6.60 5.95
C VAL A 125 4.93 6.45 6.96
N VAL A 126 5.07 7.47 7.82
CA VAL A 126 6.00 7.48 8.94
C VAL A 126 5.19 7.26 10.22
N VAL A 127 5.57 6.30 11.04
CA VAL A 127 4.90 5.95 12.29
C VAL A 127 5.90 6.05 13.43
N GLU A 128 5.66 6.96 14.35
CA GLU A 128 6.37 7.03 15.62
C GLU A 128 5.57 6.25 16.66
N ARG A 129 6.24 5.33 17.34
CA ARG A 129 5.65 4.53 18.41
C ARG A 129 6.35 4.86 19.73
N PRO A 130 5.61 4.96 20.84
CA PRO A 130 6.24 5.09 22.15
C PRO A 130 7.25 3.96 22.39
N GLY A 131 8.45 4.32 22.84
CA GLY A 131 9.52 3.36 23.11
C GLY A 131 10.38 2.95 21.91
N GLU A 132 10.06 3.40 20.68
CA GLU A 132 10.93 3.20 19.51
C GLU A 132 11.79 4.45 19.28
N LEU A 133 13.13 4.28 19.18
CA LEU A 133 14.07 5.38 18.93
C LEU A 133 14.03 5.89 17.48
N ILE A 134 13.65 5.03 16.54
CA ILE A 134 13.64 5.33 15.11
C ILE A 134 12.22 5.08 14.61
N PRO A 135 11.56 6.08 13.98
CA PRO A 135 10.22 5.88 13.47
C PRO A 135 10.21 4.87 12.33
N ARG A 136 9.13 4.11 12.21
CA ARG A 136 8.95 3.16 11.12
C ARG A 136 8.51 3.91 9.87
N CYS A 137 9.10 3.60 8.73
CA CYS A 137 8.70 4.15 7.44
C CYS A 137 8.35 3.04 6.44
N PHE A 138 7.19 3.15 5.81
CA PHE A 138 6.81 2.32 4.67
C PHE A 138 6.11 3.15 3.60
N TRP A 139 5.93 2.55 2.43
CA TRP A 139 5.31 3.21 1.28
C TRP A 139 4.11 2.40 0.79
N LEU A 140 3.05 3.13 0.44
CA LEU A 140 1.95 2.62 -0.35
C LEU A 140 2.09 3.15 -1.78
N LEU A 141 1.85 2.30 -2.77
CA LEU A 141 1.78 2.65 -4.18
C LEU A 141 0.32 2.58 -4.60
N THR A 142 -0.17 3.56 -5.36
CA THR A 142 -1.56 3.60 -5.80
C THR A 142 -1.73 4.23 -7.18
N SER A 143 -2.81 3.85 -7.88
CA SER A 143 -3.27 4.55 -9.08
C SER A 143 -4.33 5.62 -8.81
N MET A 144 -4.89 5.68 -7.59
CA MET A 144 -5.87 6.71 -7.20
C MET A 144 -5.19 8.07 -7.10
N SER A 145 -5.79 9.11 -7.66
CA SER A 145 -5.29 10.48 -7.54
C SER A 145 -5.44 11.03 -6.11
N SER A 146 -4.75 12.13 -5.81
CA SER A 146 -4.90 12.86 -4.54
C SER A 146 -6.31 13.39 -4.34
N GLU A 147 -7.00 13.76 -5.42
CA GLU A 147 -8.37 14.27 -5.42
C GLU A 147 -9.38 13.16 -5.19
N GLU A 148 -9.13 11.96 -5.73
CA GLU A 148 -9.99 10.78 -5.54
C GLU A 148 -9.88 10.22 -4.12
N MET A 149 -8.67 10.23 -3.55
CA MET A 149 -8.41 9.70 -2.21
C MET A 149 -7.15 10.33 -1.61
N SER A 150 -7.31 11.03 -0.48
CA SER A 150 -6.16 11.57 0.28
C SER A 150 -5.22 10.45 0.74
N GLY A 151 -3.96 10.77 1.00
CA GLY A 151 -3.00 9.79 1.53
C GLY A 151 -3.44 9.21 2.88
N GLU A 152 -4.09 10.01 3.73
CA GLU A 152 -4.65 9.61 5.02
C GLU A 152 -5.81 8.62 4.83
N ASP A 153 -6.74 8.91 3.92
CA ASP A 153 -7.88 8.02 3.61
C ASP A 153 -7.40 6.71 2.97
N LEU A 154 -6.39 6.79 2.10
CA LEU A 154 -5.74 5.61 1.50
C LEU A 154 -5.12 4.73 2.59
N LEU A 155 -4.43 5.33 3.56
CA LEU A 155 -3.86 4.61 4.69
C LEU A 155 -4.94 3.99 5.57
N ALA A 156 -6.02 4.72 5.86
CA ALA A 156 -7.15 4.20 6.62
C ALA A 156 -7.79 3.00 5.90
N LEU A 157 -8.05 3.11 4.60
CA LEU A 157 -8.54 2.03 3.75
C LEU A 157 -7.59 0.81 3.80
N TYR A 158 -6.29 1.03 3.65
CA TYR A 158 -5.29 -0.03 3.71
C TYR A 158 -5.25 -0.70 5.11
N ARG A 159 -5.44 0.05 6.20
CA ARG A 159 -5.45 -0.51 7.56
C ARG A 159 -6.75 -1.26 7.92
N ARG A 160 -7.88 -1.01 7.24
CA ARG A 160 -9.18 -1.66 7.57
C ARG A 160 -9.13 -3.20 7.63
N ARG A 161 -8.34 -3.86 6.78
CA ARG A 161 -8.13 -5.34 6.88
C ARG A 161 -7.07 -5.75 7.90
N GLY A 162 -6.06 -4.91 8.16
CA GLY A 162 -5.04 -5.20 9.18
C GLY A 162 -5.62 -5.34 10.60
N LYS A 163 -6.75 -4.66 10.88
CA LYS A 163 -7.49 -4.84 12.14
C LYS A 163 -8.26 -6.17 12.22
N ALA A 164 -8.63 -6.76 11.07
CA ALA A 164 -9.26 -8.08 11.02
C ALA A 164 -8.24 -9.22 11.23
N GLU A 165 -6.99 -9.03 10.81
CA GLU A 165 -5.89 -10.00 11.00
C GLU A 165 -5.12 -9.81 12.33
N GLY A 166 -5.31 -8.68 13.04
CA GLY A 166 -4.71 -8.40 14.36
C GLY A 166 -5.15 -9.33 15.50
N HIS A 167 -6.02 -10.30 15.23
CA HIS A 167 -6.35 -11.41 16.15
C HIS A 167 -5.62 -12.72 15.82
N LEU A 168 -4.78 -12.74 14.78
CA LEU A 168 -4.01 -13.89 14.34
C LEU A 168 -2.55 -13.49 14.12
N GLY A 169 -1.79 -13.45 15.23
CA GLY A 169 -0.34 -13.59 15.19
C GLY A 169 0.46 -12.34 15.53
N GLU A 170 0.50 -11.97 16.81
CA GLU A 170 1.72 -11.42 17.40
C GLU A 170 2.17 -12.37 18.52
N ARG A 171 3.18 -13.18 18.20
CA ARG A 171 4.23 -13.64 19.11
C ARG A 171 5.54 -13.08 18.58
#